data_AF-A0AAJ6BIQ6-F1
#
_entry.id   AF-A0AAJ6BIQ6-F1
#
_cell.length_a   1.000
_cell.length_b   1.000
_cell.length_c   1.000
_cell.angle_alpha   90.00
_cell.angle_beta   90.00
_cell.angle_gamma   90.00
#
_symmetry.space_group_name_H-M   'P 1'
#
loop_
_entity.id
_entity.type
_entity.pdbx_description
1 polymer ?
#
loop_
_entity_poly.entity_id
_entity_poly.type
_entity_poly.pdbx_seq_one_letter_code
_entity_poly.pdbx_strand_id
1 'polypeptide(L)'
;MIRAAVPVALVLMLGACDGGGDPVQQALRDTSAANHAAAAHTTAEAEAASQTADQAYVAKMIAHNEGAVAMARIALRDSRDPAIRRMAQTVIDTRSREIAEMKAWTPATPPTR
;
A
#
# COMPACT_ATOMS: atom_id res chain seq x y z
N MET A 1 57.62 8.17 -53.67
CA MET A 1 57.14 8.10 -52.28
C MET A 1 56.27 6.85 -52.15
N ILE A 2 56.84 5.80 -51.58
CA ILE A 2 56.24 4.47 -51.46
C ILE A 2 55.31 4.49 -50.24
N ARG A 3 53.99 4.35 -50.44
CA ARG A 3 53.05 4.14 -49.34
C ARG A 3 53.20 2.70 -48.87
N ALA A 4 53.88 2.55 -47.74
CA ALA A 4 54.04 1.31 -47.03
C ALA A 4 52.67 0.70 -46.68
N ALA A 5 52.56 -0.60 -46.92
CA ALA A 5 51.51 -1.46 -46.39
C ALA A 5 51.53 -1.40 -44.86
N VAL A 6 50.43 -0.98 -44.25
CA VAL A 6 50.20 -1.16 -42.81
C VAL A 6 49.49 -2.50 -42.66
N PRO A 7 50.09 -3.49 -41.96
CA PRO A 7 49.45 -4.77 -41.78
C PRO A 7 48.21 -4.62 -40.89
N VAL A 8 47.14 -5.31 -41.28
CA VAL A 8 45.94 -5.53 -40.48
C VAL A 8 46.37 -6.24 -39.19
N ALA A 9 46.59 -5.47 -38.13
CA ALA A 9 46.74 -5.99 -36.78
C ALA A 9 45.34 -6.32 -36.23
N LEU A 10 44.92 -7.55 -36.51
CA LEU A 10 43.88 -8.28 -35.81
C LEU A 10 44.23 -8.37 -34.32
N VAL A 11 43.55 -7.61 -33.46
CA VAL A 11 43.17 -8.04 -32.10
C VAL A 11 41.91 -7.26 -31.67
N LEU A 12 40.75 -7.89 -31.82
CA LEU A 12 39.53 -7.56 -31.09
C LEU A 12 39.65 -8.20 -29.69
N MET A 13 40.02 -7.43 -28.66
CA MET A 13 39.81 -7.85 -27.27
C MET A 13 38.44 -7.35 -26.80
N LEU A 14 37.37 -7.98 -27.27
CA LEU A 14 36.09 -8.03 -26.56
C LEU A 14 36.08 -9.34 -25.78
N GLY A 15 36.51 -9.29 -24.53
CA GLY A 15 36.68 -10.47 -23.69
C GLY A 15 36.95 -10.15 -22.22
N ALA A 16 36.25 -9.15 -21.68
CA ALA A 16 36.07 -9.01 -20.24
C ALA A 16 34.56 -9.03 -19.94
N CYS A 17 33.88 -10.10 -20.34
CA CYS A 17 32.78 -10.59 -19.53
C CYS A 17 33.44 -11.52 -18.51
N ASP A 18 33.61 -11.03 -17.30
CA ASP A 18 34.01 -11.81 -16.13
C ASP A 18 32.96 -12.90 -15.90
N GLY A 19 33.08 -13.99 -16.66
CA GLY A 19 32.23 -15.18 -16.59
C GLY A 19 32.68 -16.13 -15.48
N GLY A 20 33.11 -15.57 -14.36
CA GLY A 20 33.59 -16.28 -13.18
C GLY A 20 33.04 -15.64 -11.92
N GLY A 21 31.76 -15.26 -11.95
CA GLY A 21 31.07 -14.75 -10.76
C GLY A 21 31.15 -15.78 -9.64
N ASP A 22 31.61 -15.34 -8.47
CA ASP A 22 31.54 -16.13 -7.24
C ASP A 22 30.14 -16.78 -7.15
N PRO A 23 30.04 -18.11 -7.03
CA PRO A 23 28.75 -18.80 -6.95
C PRO A 23 27.87 -18.24 -5.82
N VAL A 24 28.47 -17.65 -4.79
CA VAL A 24 27.76 -16.94 -3.71
C VAL A 24 27.14 -15.63 -4.21
N GLN A 25 27.85 -14.83 -5.01
CA GLN A 25 27.32 -13.60 -5.61
C GLN A 25 26.18 -13.91 -6.60
N GLN A 26 26.32 -14.98 -7.38
CA GLN A 26 25.27 -15.41 -8.30
C GLN A 26 24.02 -15.85 -7.53
N ALA A 27 24.17 -16.70 -6.52
CA ALA A 27 23.06 -17.15 -5.67
C ALA A 27 22.35 -15.99 -4.94
N LEU A 28 23.10 -14.98 -4.50
CA LEU A 28 22.53 -13.78 -3.88
C LEU A 28 21.71 -12.95 -4.87
N ARG A 29 22.18 -12.79 -6.12
CA ARG A 29 21.43 -12.11 -7.18
C ARG A 29 20.17 -12.86 -7.57
N ASP A 30 20.26 -14.19 -7.69
CA ASP A 30 19.12 -15.03 -8.04
C ASP A 30 18.06 -15.04 -6.94
N THR A 31 18.49 -15.11 -5.67
CA THR A 31 17.59 -14.99 -4.50
C THR A 31 16.94 -13.61 -4.44
N SER A 32 17.70 -12.55 -4.70
CA SER A 32 17.18 -11.19 -4.77
C SER A 32 16.15 -11.04 -5.90
N ALA A 33 16.43 -11.57 -7.09
CA ALA A 33 15.49 -11.54 -8.21
C ALA A 33 14.20 -12.33 -7.92
N ALA A 34 14.32 -13.51 -7.30
CA ALA A 34 13.17 -14.32 -6.87
C ALA A 34 12.32 -13.58 -5.82
N ASN A 35 12.95 -12.93 -4.85
CA ASN A 35 12.26 -12.13 -3.84
C ASN A 35 11.57 -10.90 -4.45
N HIS A 36 12.20 -10.22 -5.41
CA HIS A 36 11.57 -9.10 -6.13
C HIS A 36 10.39 -9.56 -6.99
N ALA A 37 10.50 -10.70 -7.65
CA ALA A 37 9.39 -11.28 -8.41
C ALA A 37 8.22 -11.67 -7.49
N ALA A 38 8.50 -12.31 -6.35
CA ALA A 38 7.48 -12.61 -5.35
C ALA A 38 6.80 -11.35 -4.82
N ALA A 39 7.56 -10.28 -4.53
CA ALA A 39 7.01 -9.00 -4.13
C ALA A 39 6.14 -8.36 -5.23
N ALA A 40 6.56 -8.42 -6.49
CA ALA A 40 5.80 -7.91 -7.63
C ALA A 40 4.49 -8.70 -7.87
N HIS A 41 4.50 -10.01 -7.65
CA HIS A 41 3.28 -10.84 -7.70
C HIS A 41 2.31 -10.48 -6.57
N THR A 42 2.80 -10.25 -5.35
CA THR A 42 1.94 -9.80 -4.24
C THR A 42 1.34 -8.41 -4.48
N THR A 43 2.02 -7.51 -5.19
CA THR A 43 1.47 -6.19 -5.51
C THR A 43 0.40 -6.24 -6.60
N ALA A 44 0.54 -7.09 -7.61
CA ALA A 44 -0.46 -7.22 -8.68
C ALA A 44 -1.78 -7.85 -8.18
N GLU A 45 -1.70 -8.80 -7.25
CA GLU A 45 -2.88 -9.37 -6.57
C GLU A 45 -3.48 -8.40 -5.54
N ALA A 46 -2.66 -7.58 -4.88
CA ALA A 46 -3.12 -6.53 -3.98
C ALA A 46 -3.78 -5.35 -4.72
N GLU A 47 -3.36 -5.03 -5.94
CA GLU A 47 -4.00 -4.01 -6.79
C GLU A 47 -5.39 -4.46 -7.27
N ALA A 48 -5.57 -5.76 -7.55
CA ALA A 48 -6.88 -6.33 -7.89
C ALA A 48 -7.84 -6.42 -6.68
N ALA A 49 -7.30 -6.42 -5.45
CA ALA A 49 -8.05 -6.43 -4.19
C ALA A 49 -8.06 -5.05 -3.47
N SER A 50 -7.59 -3.99 -4.13
CA SER A 50 -7.42 -2.69 -3.51
C SER A 50 -8.76 -1.97 -3.36
N GLN A 51 -9.20 -1.81 -2.10
CA GLN A 51 -10.30 -0.89 -1.80
C GLN A 51 -9.92 0.50 -2.29
N THR A 52 -10.82 1.19 -3.00
CA THR A 52 -10.63 2.61 -3.33
C THR A 52 -10.34 3.41 -2.05
N ALA A 53 -9.66 4.55 -2.17
CA ALA A 53 -9.39 5.41 -1.02
C ALA A 53 -10.68 5.75 -0.24
N ASP A 54 -11.79 5.94 -0.95
CA ASP A 54 -13.11 6.21 -0.37
C ASP A 54 -13.65 4.99 0.39
N GLN A 55 -13.56 3.79 -0.18
CA GLN A 55 -13.97 2.55 0.50
C GLN A 55 -13.15 2.32 1.77
N ALA A 56 -11.84 2.50 1.70
CA ALA A 56 -10.96 2.36 2.84
C ALA A 56 -11.24 3.42 3.93
N TYR A 57 -11.58 4.65 3.52
CA TYR A 57 -11.99 5.72 4.43
C TYR A 57 -13.30 5.37 5.14
N VAL A 58 -14.34 5.00 4.39
CA VAL A 58 -15.66 4.62 4.93
C VAL A 58 -15.54 3.45 5.91
N ALA A 59 -14.82 2.39 5.54
CA ALA A 59 -14.63 1.23 6.42
C ALA A 59 -13.93 1.61 7.73
N LYS A 60 -12.87 2.41 7.68
CA LYS A 60 -12.14 2.88 8.87
C LYS A 60 -12.99 3.81 9.73
N MET A 61 -13.78 4.69 9.13
CA MET A 61 -14.60 5.66 9.86
C MET A 61 -15.82 5.01 10.52
N ILE A 62 -16.41 3.97 9.93
CA ILE A 62 -17.40 3.15 10.64
C ILE A 62 -16.80 2.58 11.92
N ALA A 63 -15.65 1.90 11.84
CA ALA A 63 -15.02 1.30 13.01
C ALA A 63 -14.59 2.34 14.07
N HIS A 64 -14.04 3.48 13.64
CA HIS A 64 -13.69 4.58 14.53
C HIS A 64 -14.91 5.11 15.29
N ASN A 65 -16.02 5.33 14.58
CA ASN A 65 -17.26 5.83 15.16
C ASN A 65 -17.91 4.81 16.10
N GLU A 66 -17.88 3.52 15.77
CA GLU A 66 -18.38 2.46 16.65
C GLU A 66 -17.59 2.44 17.98
N GLY A 67 -16.27 2.61 17.93
CA GLY A 67 -15.43 2.78 19.11
C GLY A 67 -15.81 4.03 19.93
N ALA A 68 -16.04 5.16 19.28
CA ALA A 68 -16.47 6.40 19.94
C ALA A 68 -17.84 6.24 20.64
N VAL A 69 -18.81 5.57 19.99
CA VAL A 69 -20.11 5.26 20.59
C VAL A 69 -19.95 4.36 21.81
N ALA A 70 -19.09 3.33 21.73
CA ALA A 70 -18.84 2.43 22.86
C ALA A 70 -18.27 3.19 24.07
N MET A 71 -17.28 4.06 23.87
CA MET A 71 -16.70 4.87 24.94
C MET A 71 -17.69 5.90 25.49
N ALA A 72 -18.48 6.53 24.63
CA ALA A 72 -19.52 7.46 25.07
C ALA A 72 -20.58 6.75 25.92
N ARG A 73 -20.98 5.52 25.60
CA ARG A 73 -21.88 4.72 26.45
C ARG A 73 -21.28 4.42 27.84
N ILE A 74 -19.98 4.17 27.92
CA ILE A 74 -19.27 4.02 29.21
C ILE A 74 -19.33 5.34 29.99
N ALA A 75 -18.99 6.47 29.37
CA ALA A 75 -19.04 7.77 30.02
C ALA A 75 -20.45 8.13 30.50
N LEU A 76 -21.48 7.81 29.71
CA LEU A 76 -22.88 8.03 30.07
C LEU A 76 -23.35 7.14 31.23
N ARG A 77 -22.75 5.96 31.41
CA ARG A 77 -23.05 5.07 32.53
C ARG A 77 -22.31 5.50 33.80
N ASP A 78 -21.01 5.78 33.68
CA ASP A 78 -20.11 5.83 34.84
C ASP A 78 -19.81 7.26 35.33
N SER A 79 -19.97 8.28 34.48
CA SER A 79 -19.70 9.66 34.86
C SER A 79 -20.82 10.27 35.72
N ARG A 80 -20.39 10.98 36.77
CA ARG A 80 -21.25 11.82 37.63
C ARG A 80 -21.31 13.28 37.18
N ASP A 81 -20.44 13.70 36.26
CA ASP A 81 -20.42 15.08 35.75
C ASP A 81 -21.52 15.28 34.70
N PRO A 82 -22.50 16.17 34.92
CA PRO A 82 -23.59 16.40 33.98
C PRO A 82 -23.13 16.95 32.63
N ALA A 83 -22.02 17.71 32.56
CA ALA A 83 -21.47 18.19 31.30
C ALA A 83 -20.89 17.04 30.48
N ILE A 84 -20.15 16.13 31.11
CA ILE A 84 -19.59 14.94 30.45
C ILE A 84 -20.71 14.02 29.96
N ARG A 85 -21.77 13.82 30.75
CA ARG A 85 -22.93 13.02 30.34
C ARG A 85 -23.63 13.60 29.12
N ARG A 86 -23.81 14.93 29.06
CA ARG A 86 -24.37 15.61 27.88
C ARG A 86 -23.49 15.42 26.66
N MET A 87 -22.18 15.61 26.80
CA MET A 87 -21.23 15.38 25.71
C MET A 87 -21.27 13.93 25.21
N ALA A 88 -21.34 12.96 26.12
CA ALA A 88 -21.46 11.54 25.78
C ALA A 88 -22.74 11.24 24.97
N GLN A 89 -23.89 11.80 25.37
CA GLN A 89 -25.12 11.65 24.60
C GLN A 89 -24.99 12.25 23.19
N THR A 90 -24.42 13.46 23.06
CA THR A 90 -24.18 14.09 21.76
C THR A 90 -23.26 13.25 20.86
N VAL A 91 -22.23 12.61 21.43
CA VAL A 91 -21.35 11.71 20.69
C VAL A 91 -22.12 10.47 20.21
N ILE A 92 -22.94 9.85 21.07
CA ILE A 92 -23.77 8.70 20.68
C ILE A 92 -24.66 9.06 19.50
N ASP A 93 -25.41 10.16 19.60
CA ASP A 93 -26.39 10.55 18.59
C ASP A 93 -25.73 10.92 17.26
N THR A 94 -24.65 11.70 17.31
CA THR A 94 -23.93 12.16 16.11
C THR A 94 -23.22 11.00 15.42
N ARG A 95 -22.43 10.19 16.15
CA ARG A 95 -21.64 9.11 15.55
C ARG A 95 -22.52 7.97 15.04
N SER A 96 -23.66 7.69 15.68
CA SER A 96 -24.62 6.68 15.18
C SER A 96 -25.24 7.11 13.86
N ARG A 97 -25.52 8.41 13.68
CA ARG A 97 -26.02 8.96 12.41
C ARG A 97 -24.96 8.84 11.31
N GLU A 98 -23.73 9.25 11.58
CA GLU A 98 -22.62 9.13 10.62
C GLU A 98 -22.37 7.67 10.22
N ILE A 99 -22.48 6.71 11.15
CA ILE A 99 -22.41 5.28 10.84
C ILE A 99 -23.52 4.87 9.86
N ALA A 100 -24.75 5.33 10.07
CA ALA A 100 -25.86 5.01 9.18
C ALA A 100 -25.67 5.61 7.77
N GLU A 101 -25.19 6.84 7.68
CA GLU A 101 -24.85 7.51 6.42
C GLU A 101 -23.75 6.75 5.67
N MET A 102 -22.68 6.37 6.37
CA MET A 102 -21.58 5.60 5.78
C MET A 102 -21.99 4.18 5.37
N LYS A 103 -22.89 3.52 6.11
CA LYS A 103 -23.44 2.20 5.73
C LYS A 103 -24.38 2.27 4.53
N ALA A 104 -25.00 3.43 4.31
CA ALA A 104 -25.84 3.69 3.13
C ALA A 104 -25.05 4.20 1.92
N TRP A 105 -23.78 4.59 2.10
CA TRP A 105 -22.95 5.10 1.02
C TRP A 105 -22.64 4.03 -0.02
N THR A 106 -22.72 4.41 -1.30
CA THR A 106 -22.32 3.60 -2.44
C THR A 106 -21.19 4.30 -3.21
N PRO A 107 -20.16 3.58 -3.68
CA PRO A 107 -19.09 4.17 -4.49
C PRO A 107 -19.66 4.89 -5.71
N ALA A 108 -19.12 6.07 -6.02
CA ALA A 108 -19.48 6.77 -7.25
C ALA A 108 -19.07 5.93 -8.47
N THR A 109 -19.96 5.84 -9.46
CA THR A 109 -19.58 5.28 -10.76
C THR A 109 -18.58 6.24 -11.42
N PRO A 110 -17.37 5.78 -11.81
CA PRO A 110 -16.41 6.64 -12.50
C PRO A 110 -17.05 7.22 -13.78
N PRO A 111 -16.81 8.51 -14.11
CA PRO A 111 -17.32 9.08 -15.34
C PRO A 111 -16.78 8.29 -16.53
N THR A 112 -17.65 7.92 -17.46
CA THR A 112 -17.26 7.39 -18.77
C THR A 112 -16.47 8.49 -19.48
N ARG A 113 -15.18 8.25 -19.76
CA ARG A 113 -14.38 9.13 -20.63
C ARG A 113 -14.80 8.97 -22.09
#